data_AF-A0A1X9RQ93-F1
#
_entry.id   AF-A0A1X9RQ93-F1
#
_cell.length_a   1.000
_cell.length_b   1.000
_cell.length_c   1.000
_cell.angle_alpha   90.00
_cell.angle_beta   90.00
_cell.angle_gamma   90.00
#
_symmetry.space_group_name_H-M   'P 1'
#
loop_
_entity.id
_entity.type
_entity.pdbx_description
1 polymer ?
#
loop_
_entity_poly.entity_id
_entity_poly.type
_entity_poly.pdbx_seq_one_letter_code
_entity_poly.pdbx_strand_id
1 'polypeptide(L)' 'MKLFSLIFRTRFILALITILLIAPQTQKENTLLTEFYESGLFSNYSETKHFLNWLTWITIFIFLITHLIK' A
#
# COMPACT_ATOMS: atom_id res chain seq x y z
N MET A 1 -11.96 1.90 -26.58
CA MET A 1 -12.31 0.70 -25.77
C MET A 1 -11.15 0.12 -24.96
N LYS A 2 -9.94 -0.09 -25.52
CA LYS A 2 -8.81 -0.68 -24.78
C LYS A 2 -8.30 0.16 -23.60
N LEU A 3 -8.21 1.49 -23.76
CA LEU A 3 -7.73 2.39 -22.70
C LEU A 3 -8.64 2.37 -21.45
N PHE A 4 -9.95 2.39 -21.64
CA PHE A 4 -10.93 2.33 -20.54
C PHE A 4 -10.84 1.02 -19.75
N SER A 5 -10.67 -0.11 -20.46
CA SER A 5 -10.42 -1.43 -19.85
C SER A 5 -9.11 -1.48 -19.05
N LEU A 6 -8.05 -0.83 -19.57
CA LEU A 6 -6.76 -0.73 -18.88
C LEU A 6 -6.90 0.09 -17.58
N ILE A 7 -7.51 1.27 -17.65
CA ILE A 7 -7.72 2.16 -16.49
C ILE A 7 -8.54 1.46 -15.40
N PHE A 8 -9.60 0.73 -15.79
CA PHE A 8 -10.42 -0.02 -14.83
C PHE A 8 -9.61 -1.11 -14.12
N ARG A 9 -8.75 -1.84 -14.83
CA ARG A 9 -7.83 -2.83 -14.23
C ARG A 9 -6.84 -2.17 -13.28
N THR A 10 -6.26 -1.04 -13.66
CA THR A 10 -5.30 -0.30 -12.83
C THR A 10 -5.93 0.17 -11.53
N ARG A 11 -7.17 0.70 -11.58
CA ARG A 11 -7.92 1.13 -10.38
C ARG A 11 -8.19 -0.04 -9.43
N PHE A 12 -8.55 -1.20 -9.98
CA PHE A 12 -8.77 -2.40 -9.18
C PHE A 12 -7.50 -2.91 -8.49
N ILE A 13 -6.38 -2.95 -9.21
CA ILE A 13 -5.08 -3.37 -8.65
C ILE A 13 -4.64 -2.39 -7.56
N LEU A 14 -4.74 -1.08 -7.80
CA LEU A 14 -4.40 -0.06 -6.80
C LEU A 14 -5.26 -0.21 -5.54
N ALA A 15 -6.57 -0.45 -5.68
CA ALA A 15 -7.46 -0.67 -4.53
C ALA A 15 -7.02 -1.88 -3.69
N LEU A 16 -6.66 -3.00 -4.34
CA LEU A 16 -6.16 -4.19 -3.64
C LEU A 16 -4.87 -3.89 -2.88
N ILE A 17 -3.91 -3.20 -3.50
CA ILE A 17 -2.64 -2.83 -2.84
C ILE A 17 -2.91 -1.91 -1.65
N THR A 18 -3.79 -0.91 -1.79
CA THR A 18 -4.16 -0.02 -0.69
C THR A 18 -4.77 -0.79 0.48
N ILE A 19 -5.68 -1.74 0.22
CA ILE A 19 -6.28 -2.58 1.26
C ILE A 19 -5.20 -3.44 1.94
N LEU A 20 -4.32 -4.09 1.17
CA LEU A 20 -3.25 -4.93 1.72
C LEU A 20 -2.29 -4.16 2.61
N LEU A 21 -2.01 -2.89 2.28
CA LEU A 21 -1.15 -2.05 3.12
C LEU A 21 -1.86 -1.59 4.40
N ILE A 22 -3.15 -1.23 4.33
CA ILE A 22 -3.88 -0.63 5.46
C ILE A 22 -4.45 -1.69 6.43
N ALA A 23 -5.00 -2.79 5.91
CA ALA A 23 -5.67 -3.82 6.71
C ALA A 23 -4.83 -4.38 7.88
N PRO A 24 -3.53 -4.73 7.71
CA PRO A 24 -2.72 -5.22 8.83
C PRO A 24 -2.41 -4.11 9.86
N GLN A 25 -2.45 -2.84 9.48
CA GLN A 25 -2.16 -1.71 10.38
C GLN A 25 -3.29 -1.41 11.37
N THR A 26 -4.50 -1.94 11.15
CA THR A 26 -5.65 -1.75 12.04
C THR A 26 -5.71 -2.79 13.16
N GLN A 27 -4.90 -3.83 13.08
CA GLN A 27 -4.80 -4.89 14.09
C GLN A 27 -3.96 -4.43 15.28
N LYS A 28 -4.10 -5.12 16.42
CA LYS A 28 -3.30 -4.86 17.63
C LYS A 28 -1.79 -4.98 17.35
N GLU A 29 -1.43 -5.88 16.45
CA GLU A 29 -0.08 -6.08 15.95
C GLU A 29 -0.10 -5.93 14.44
N ASN A 30 0.82 -5.14 13.89
CA ASN A 30 0.92 -4.92 12.46
C ASN A 30 1.70 -6.07 11.83
N THR A 31 1.00 -7.11 11.38
CA THR A 31 1.63 -8.32 10.83
C THR A 31 2.55 -8.03 9.64
N LEU A 32 2.17 -7.09 8.77
CA LEU A 32 2.99 -6.67 7.63
C LEU A 32 4.30 -6.00 8.07
N LEU A 33 4.27 -5.23 9.16
CA LEU A 33 5.46 -4.64 9.75
C LEU A 33 6.38 -5.70 10.34
N THR A 34 5.82 -6.71 11.01
CA THR A 34 6.59 -7.85 11.52
C THR A 34 7.23 -8.63 10.37
N GLU A 35 6.46 -9.00 9.34
CA GLU A 35 6.98 -9.75 8.19
C GLU A 35 8.10 -9.00 7.44
N PHE A 36 7.95 -7.69 7.23
CA PHE A 36 8.98 -6.87 6.58
C PHE A 36 10.24 -6.69 7.45
N TYR A 37 10.09 -6.70 8.77
CA TYR A 37 11.23 -6.64 9.68
C TYR A 37 11.97 -7.99 9.71
N GLU A 38 11.23 -9.09 9.83
CA GLU A 38 11.76 -10.46 9.85
C GLU A 38 12.41 -10.87 8.52
N SER A 39 12.03 -10.24 7.40
CA SER A 39 12.67 -10.49 6.10
C SER A 39 14.12 -9.98 6.02
N GLY A 40 14.59 -9.19 7.00
CA GLY A 40 15.95 -8.64 7.04
C GLY A 40 16.23 -7.53 6.00
N LEU A 41 15.18 -6.97 5.39
CA LEU A 41 15.31 -5.90 4.40
C LEU A 41 15.65 -4.53 5.02
N PHE A 42 15.40 -4.37 6.32
CA PHE A 42 15.61 -3.12 7.06
C PHE A 42 16.51 -3.37 8.25
N SER A 43 17.27 -2.36 8.66
CA SER A 43 18.24 -2.49 9.75
C SER A 43 17.59 -2.61 11.13
N ASN A 44 16.37 -2.08 11.28
CA ASN A 44 15.63 -2.11 12.53
C ASN A 44 14.13 -1.91 12.31
N TYR A 45 13.34 -2.25 13.33
CA TYR A 45 11.88 -2.16 13.30
C TYR A 45 11.35 -0.74 13.07
N SER A 46 12.05 0.28 13.56
CA SER A 46 11.66 1.69 13.38
C SER A 46 11.77 2.11 11.90
N GLU A 47 12.84 1.69 11.24
CA GLU A 47 13.04 1.92 9.80
C GLU A 47 11.95 1.24 8.98
N THR A 48 11.62 -0.03 9.28
CA THR A 48 10.52 -0.75 8.62
C THR A 48 9.19 -0.01 8.80
N LYS A 49 8.92 0.47 10.01
CA LYS A 49 7.70 1.23 10.31
C LYS A 49 7.64 2.53 9.52
N HIS A 50 8.74 3.27 9.45
CA HIS A 50 8.81 4.51 8.68
C HIS A 50 8.60 4.26 7.19
N PHE A 51 9.24 3.23 6.63
CA PHE A 51 9.08 2.84 5.24
C PHE A 51 7.63 2.45 4.92
N LEU A 52 7.03 1.56 5.71
CA LEU A 52 5.66 1.10 5.48
C LEU A 52 4.65 2.25 5.61
N ASN A 53 4.84 3.16 6.56
CA ASN A 53 3.98 4.34 6.71
C ASN A 53 4.10 5.27 5.49
N TRP A 54 5.33 5.56 5.05
CA TRP A 54 5.58 6.35 3.84
C TRP A 54 4.96 5.71 2.59
N LEU A 55 5.16 4.40 2.40
CA LEU A 55 4.61 3.63 1.28
C LEU A 55 3.08 3.64 1.29
N THR A 56 2.47 3.51 2.47
CA THR A 56 1.01 3.56 2.64
C THR A 56 0.46 4.91 2.21
N TRP A 57 1.04 6.01 2.69
CA TRP A 57 0.62 7.37 2.32
C TRP A 57 0.77 7.64 0.82
N ILE A 58 1.87 7.21 0.21
CA ILE A 58 2.05 7.32 -1.25
C ILE A 58 0.98 6.53 -2.00
N THR A 59 0.71 5.30 -1.56
CA THR A 59 -0.28 4.44 -2.24
C THR A 59 -1.69 5.02 -2.12
N ILE A 60 -2.07 5.55 -0.95
CA ILE A 60 -3.34 6.26 -0.76
C ILE A 60 -3.41 7.49 -1.67
N PHE A 61 -2.34 8.28 -1.73
CA PHE A 61 -2.29 9.48 -2.57
C PHE A 61 -2.44 9.14 -4.07
N ILE A 62 -1.73 8.13 -4.56
CA ILE A 62 -1.84 7.64 -5.95
C ILE A 62 -3.24 7.11 -6.23
N PHE A 63 -3.83 6.36 -5.29
CA PHE A 63 -5.19 5.85 -5.42
C PHE A 63 -6.20 6.99 -5.56
N LEU A 64 -6.11 7.99 -4.68
CA LEU A 64 -6.99 9.17 -4.71
C LEU A 64 -6.84 9.96 -6.00
N ILE A 65 -5.61 10.25 -6.43
CA ILE A 65 -5.36 10.92 -7.72
C ILE A 65 -5.98 10.13 -8.88
N THR A 66 -5.73 8.83 -8.94
CA THR A 66 -6.20 7.97 -10.03
C THR A 66 -7.74 7.84 -10.05
N HIS A 67 -8.37 7.97 -8.89
CA HIS A 67 -9.83 7.91 -8.75
C HIS A 67 -10.51 9.26 -9.00
N LEU A 68 -9.91 10.36 -8.55
CA LEU A 68 -10.48 11.71 -8.65
C LEU A 68 -10.22 12.36 -10.02
N ILE A 69 -9.11 12.04 -10.67
CA ILE A 69 -8.86 12.43 -12.05
C ILE A 69 -9.71 11.52 -12.94
N LYS A 70 -10.72 12.12 -13.59
CA LYS A 70 -11.70 11.44 -14.46
C LYS A 70 -11.03 10.62 -15.55
#